data_AF-A0A087PFH6-F1
#
_entry.id   AF-A0A087PFH6-F1
#
_cell.length_a   1.000
_cell.length_b   1.000
_cell.length_c   1.000
_cell.angle_alpha   90.00
_cell.angle_beta   90.00
_cell.angle_gamma   90.00
#
_symmetry.space_group_name_H-M   'P 1'
#
loop_
_entity.id
_entity.type
_entity.pdbx_description
1 polymer ?
#
loop_
_entity_poly.entity_id
_entity_poly.type
_entity_poly.pdbx_seq_one_letter_code
_entity_poly.pdbx_strand_id
1 'polypeptide(L)'
;MIDSRRRFHFSNGIDDLVDMKWNVIDWDTRRWLQLVGPSELLGGDDIEAYRHIAARFADRLGLDQHTIVVDKNGALEKFTREDVTMEVRYPKYTGPMEKDQVIRRSELTELDRINACADLVEYNSSDGLQGNDLFVPFHRIVIDDVNETILGFTSIYMSGGTLKDYRGTFYFRWLKQITDAIDQLNLRYGILHQDLAPRNILIDPTTHDLKVFDFDMSAKMDGQNGLTTSIDVNSVIITVYEALTGDE
;
A
#
# COMPACT_ATOMS: atom_id res chain seq x y z
N MET A 1 -9.64 2.82 17.27
CA MET A 1 -9.23 1.42 17.54
C MET A 1 -9.56 0.64 16.29
N ILE A 2 -8.55 0.08 15.65
CA ILE A 2 -8.73 -0.68 14.40
C ILE A 2 -9.51 -1.95 14.72
N ASP A 3 -10.40 -2.38 13.82
CA ASP A 3 -11.07 -3.66 13.97
C ASP A 3 -10.04 -4.76 14.26
N SER A 4 -10.23 -5.51 15.34
CA SER A 4 -9.37 -6.63 15.75
C SER A 4 -9.09 -7.63 14.62
N ARG A 5 -10.02 -7.81 13.67
CA ARG A 5 -9.86 -8.67 12.48
C ARG A 5 -8.92 -8.07 11.43
N ARG A 6 -8.70 -6.76 11.48
CA ARG A 6 -7.87 -5.99 10.53
C ARG A 6 -6.56 -5.50 11.14
N ARG A 7 -6.36 -5.69 12.45
CA ARG A 7 -5.18 -5.19 13.18
C ARG A 7 -3.86 -5.72 12.63
N PHE A 8 -3.77 -7.02 12.35
CA PHE A 8 -2.53 -7.65 11.92
C PHE A 8 -2.57 -7.86 10.41
N HIS A 9 -1.64 -7.28 9.66
CA HIS A 9 -1.50 -7.52 8.22
C HIS A 9 -0.27 -8.40 7.94
N PHE A 10 -0.49 -9.55 7.30
CA PHE A 10 0.57 -10.47 6.89
C PHE A 10 1.03 -10.10 5.49
N SER A 11 2.29 -9.70 5.34
CA SER A 11 2.82 -9.23 4.05
C SER A 11 3.51 -10.35 3.28
N ASN A 12 4.60 -10.91 3.84
CA ASN A 12 5.42 -11.94 3.21
C ASN A 12 5.70 -13.09 4.18
N GLY A 13 5.72 -14.32 3.65
CA GLY A 13 6.09 -15.53 4.37
C GLY A 13 7.31 -16.20 3.73
N ILE A 14 8.22 -16.72 4.55
CA ILE A 14 9.35 -17.55 4.11
C ILE A 14 9.24 -18.90 4.81
N ASP A 15 9.08 -19.96 4.03
CA ASP A 15 9.06 -21.35 4.48
C ASP A 15 10.39 -22.03 4.15
N ASP A 16 11.08 -22.54 5.16
CA ASP A 16 12.29 -23.34 4.98
C ASP A 16 12.04 -24.86 5.08
N LEU A 17 10.77 -25.26 5.02
CA LEU A 17 10.23 -26.62 5.17
C LEU A 17 10.29 -27.18 6.60
N VAL A 18 10.80 -26.40 7.56
CA VAL A 18 10.80 -26.72 8.98
C VAL A 18 10.03 -25.66 9.75
N ASP A 19 10.42 -24.40 9.57
CA ASP A 19 9.80 -23.23 10.14
C ASP A 19 9.27 -22.30 9.04
N MET A 20 8.10 -21.75 9.30
CA MET A 20 7.53 -20.65 8.54
C MET A 20 7.73 -19.36 9.31
N LYS A 21 8.17 -18.32 8.60
CA LYS A 21 8.41 -16.96 9.12
C LYS A 21 7.54 -15.97 8.38
N TRP A 22 6.55 -15.43 9.06
CA TRP A 22 5.66 -14.41 8.55
C TRP A 22 6.08 -13.02 9.03
N ASN A 23 6.20 -12.07 8.11
CA ASN A 23 6.26 -10.65 8.43
C ASN A 23 4.84 -10.12 8.67
N VAL A 24 4.64 -9.48 9.81
CA VAL A 24 3.33 -9.03 10.28
C VAL A 24 3.42 -7.55 10.65
N ILE A 25 2.54 -6.73 10.09
CA ILE A 25 2.39 -5.34 10.49
C ILE A 25 1.26 -5.30 11.52
N ASP A 26 1.58 -4.94 12.77
CA ASP A 26 0.58 -4.58 13.77
C ASP A 26 0.16 -3.13 13.52
N TRP A 27 -1.00 -2.96 12.89
CA TRP A 27 -1.50 -1.65 12.52
C TRP A 27 -1.81 -0.80 13.73
N ASP A 28 -2.18 -1.36 14.88
CA ASP A 28 -2.56 -0.57 16.06
C ASP A 28 -1.33 0.12 16.66
N THR A 29 -0.24 -0.64 16.80
CA THR A 29 1.02 -0.16 17.38
C THR A 29 2.01 0.39 16.35
N ARG A 30 1.73 0.26 15.05
CA ARG A 30 2.63 0.59 13.93
C ARG A 30 3.96 -0.15 13.96
N ARG A 31 3.95 -1.38 14.47
CA ARG A 31 5.17 -2.17 14.60
C ARG A 31 5.22 -3.24 13.53
N TRP A 32 6.39 -3.39 12.93
CA TRP A 32 6.75 -4.55 12.16
C TRP A 32 7.18 -5.65 13.11
N LEU A 33 6.45 -6.75 13.05
CA LEU A 33 6.62 -7.95 13.85
C LEU A 33 6.92 -9.13 12.94
N GLN A 34 7.41 -10.20 13.55
CA GLN A 34 7.56 -11.49 12.89
C GLN A 34 6.83 -12.57 13.69
N LEU A 35 6.08 -13.44 13.02
CA LEU A 35 5.54 -14.66 13.60
C LEU A 35 6.30 -15.85 13.05
N VAL A 36 6.90 -16.65 13.94
CA VAL A 36 7.70 -17.83 13.59
C VAL A 36 7.13 -19.04 14.29
N GLY A 37 7.03 -20.14 13.57
CA GLY A 37 6.62 -21.44 14.11
C GLY A 37 6.72 -22.53 13.04
N PRO A 38 6.38 -23.78 13.38
CA PRO A 38 6.53 -24.90 12.46
C PRO A 38 5.74 -24.72 11.16
N SER A 39 6.32 -25.10 10.02
CA SER A 39 5.66 -25.01 8.71
C SER A 39 4.37 -25.84 8.66
N GLU A 40 4.27 -26.93 9.41
CA GLU A 40 3.03 -27.71 9.55
C GLU A 40 1.87 -26.89 10.14
N LEU A 41 2.17 -25.88 10.97
CA LEU A 41 1.19 -25.01 11.62
C LEU A 41 0.94 -23.73 10.82
N LEU A 42 1.99 -23.12 10.27
CA LEU A 42 1.95 -21.78 9.69
C LEU A 42 2.14 -21.75 8.15
N GLY A 43 2.40 -22.90 7.53
CA GLY A 43 2.75 -23.01 6.11
C GLY A 43 1.58 -23.18 5.13
N GLY A 44 0.35 -23.32 5.63
CA GLY A 44 -0.85 -23.33 4.79
C GLY A 44 -1.39 -21.93 4.46
N ASP A 45 -2.57 -21.87 3.84
CA ASP A 45 -3.21 -20.61 3.40
C ASP A 45 -4.16 -20.00 4.45
N ASP A 46 -4.16 -20.49 5.70
CA ASP A 46 -5.08 -20.04 6.76
C ASP A 46 -4.54 -18.81 7.51
N ILE A 47 -4.47 -17.69 6.81
CA ILE A 47 -3.98 -16.42 7.38
C ILE A 47 -4.82 -15.97 8.59
N GLU A 48 -6.11 -16.32 8.65
CA GLU A 48 -6.97 -15.93 9.78
C GLU A 48 -6.58 -16.67 11.07
N ALA A 49 -6.27 -17.97 10.99
CA ALA A 49 -5.70 -18.69 12.11
C ALA A 49 -4.38 -18.04 12.58
N TYR A 50 -3.53 -17.59 11.66
CA TYR A 50 -2.25 -16.97 11.99
C TYR A 50 -2.45 -15.60 12.66
N ARG A 51 -3.42 -14.80 12.18
CA ARG A 51 -3.84 -13.55 12.84
C ARG A 51 -4.28 -13.81 14.28
N HIS A 52 -5.08 -14.86 14.52
CA HIS A 52 -5.47 -15.24 15.86
C HIS A 52 -4.28 -15.63 16.75
N ILE A 53 -3.26 -16.30 16.21
CA ILE A 53 -2.03 -16.61 16.95
C ILE A 53 -1.28 -15.33 17.32
N ALA A 54 -1.03 -14.44 16.36
CA ALA A 54 -0.34 -13.17 16.59
C ALA A 54 -1.07 -12.31 17.65
N ALA A 55 -2.40 -12.21 17.54
CA ALA A 55 -3.25 -11.44 18.45
C ALA A 55 -3.13 -11.88 19.92
N ARG A 56 -2.87 -13.16 20.21
CA ARG A 56 -2.71 -13.65 21.59
C ARG A 56 -1.48 -13.10 22.29
N PHE A 57 -0.46 -12.69 21.53
CA PHE A 57 0.87 -12.43 22.07
C PHE A 57 1.43 -11.05 21.73
N ALA A 58 0.93 -10.37 20.69
CA ALA A 58 1.45 -9.08 20.25
C ALA A 58 1.47 -8.02 21.37
N ASP A 59 0.39 -7.93 22.17
CA ASP A 59 0.30 -6.98 23.29
C ASP A 59 1.24 -7.29 24.47
N ARG A 60 1.90 -8.45 24.46
CA ARG A 60 2.87 -8.88 25.48
C ARG A 60 4.32 -8.63 25.07
N LEU A 61 4.57 -8.18 23.83
CA LEU A 61 5.90 -7.88 23.34
C LEU A 61 6.49 -6.67 24.07
N GLY A 62 7.74 -6.79 24.51
CA GLY A 62 8.54 -5.64 24.92
C GLY A 62 8.75 -4.66 23.76
N LEU A 63 9.14 -3.42 24.08
CA LEU A 63 9.42 -2.37 23.09
C LEU A 63 10.59 -2.74 22.15
N ASP A 64 11.53 -3.56 22.62
CA ASP A 64 12.70 -4.05 21.90
C ASP A 64 12.52 -5.44 21.27
N GLN A 65 11.33 -6.04 21.39
CA GLN A 65 11.04 -7.38 20.89
C GLN A 65 10.13 -7.31 19.66
N HIS A 66 10.52 -7.97 18.58
CA HIS A 66 9.83 -7.91 17.29
C HIS A 66 9.31 -9.27 16.84
N THR A 67 9.85 -10.36 17.36
CA THR A 67 9.48 -11.71 16.90
C THR A 67 8.74 -12.49 17.96
N ILE A 68 7.63 -13.09 17.56
CA ILE A 68 6.81 -14.04 18.32
C ILE A 68 7.16 -15.44 17.81
N VAL A 69 7.68 -16.31 18.68
CA VAL A 69 7.99 -17.70 18.33
C VAL A 69 6.99 -18.62 19.02
N VAL A 70 6.33 -19.49 18.26
CA VAL A 70 5.32 -20.42 18.75
C VAL A 70 5.68 -21.88 18.47
N ASP A 71 5.21 -22.78 19.33
CA ASP A 71 5.36 -24.23 19.15
C ASP A 71 4.35 -24.78 18.15
N LYS A 72 4.39 -26.10 17.91
CA LYS A 72 3.46 -26.83 17.03
C LYS A 72 1.98 -26.73 17.42
N ASN A 73 1.67 -26.31 18.65
CA ASN A 73 0.29 -26.12 19.13
C ASN A 73 -0.12 -24.63 19.09
N GLY A 74 0.75 -23.74 18.62
CA GLY A 74 0.56 -22.29 18.64
C GLY A 74 0.72 -21.67 20.02
N ALA A 75 1.34 -22.36 20.97
CA ALA A 75 1.70 -21.81 22.27
C ALA A 75 2.99 -20.99 22.18
N LEU A 76 3.07 -19.89 22.93
CA LEU A 76 4.26 -19.04 22.93
C LEU A 76 5.46 -19.78 23.53
N GLU A 77 6.55 -19.88 22.76
CA GLU A 77 7.83 -20.37 23.26
C GLU A 77 8.68 -19.21 23.80
N LYS A 78 8.83 -18.14 23.03
CA LYS A 78 9.65 -16.97 23.38
C LYS A 78 9.35 -15.77 22.49
N PHE A 79 9.86 -14.62 22.93
CA PHE A 79 10.03 -13.44 22.10
C PHE A 79 11.51 -13.24 21.77
N THR A 80 11.81 -12.70 20.58
CA THR A 80 13.19 -12.30 20.22
C THR A 80 13.24 -10.85 19.77
N ARG A 81 14.46 -10.32 19.67
CA ARG A 81 14.77 -8.92 19.37
C ARG A 81 15.17 -8.69 17.90
N GLU A 82 14.96 -9.68 17.05
CA GLU A 82 15.32 -9.56 15.64
C GLU A 82 14.42 -8.52 14.98
N ASP A 83 14.98 -7.35 14.69
CA ASP A 83 14.24 -6.26 14.08
C ASP A 83 13.99 -6.57 12.61
N VAL A 84 12.74 -6.85 12.30
CA VAL A 84 12.26 -7.16 10.95
C VAL A 84 11.61 -5.95 10.27
N THR A 85 11.81 -4.75 10.82
CA THR A 85 11.23 -3.52 10.27
C THR A 85 11.71 -3.30 8.85
N MET A 86 10.78 -3.40 7.90
CA MET A 86 11.01 -2.94 6.54
C MET A 86 10.79 -1.42 6.52
N GLU A 87 11.83 -0.68 6.20
CA GLU A 87 11.77 0.76 6.01
C GLU A 87 12.15 1.15 4.58
N VAL A 88 11.37 2.03 3.98
CA VAL A 88 11.80 2.73 2.77
C VAL A 88 12.72 3.87 3.21
N ARG A 89 14.00 3.75 2.89
CA ARG A 89 14.98 4.80 3.18
C ARG A 89 14.89 5.90 2.14
N TYR A 90 14.05 6.88 2.39
CA TYR A 90 14.05 8.08 1.59
C TYR A 90 15.24 8.99 1.96
N PRO A 91 15.75 9.78 1.00
CA PRO A 91 16.79 10.75 1.29
C PRO A 91 16.27 11.92 2.12
N LYS A 92 17.20 12.70 2.67
CA LYS A 92 16.90 14.02 3.22
C LYS A 92 16.29 14.92 2.12
N TYR A 93 15.23 15.64 2.45
CA TYR A 93 14.65 16.62 1.55
C TYR A 93 15.58 17.82 1.39
N THR A 94 15.79 18.26 0.15
CA THR A 94 16.71 19.36 -0.20
C THR A 94 16.06 20.43 -1.08
N GLY A 95 14.76 20.32 -1.34
CA GLY A 95 14.02 21.28 -2.16
C GLY A 95 13.49 22.47 -1.35
N PRO A 96 12.64 23.31 -1.98
CA PRO A 96 12.02 24.45 -1.31
C PRO A 96 11.12 24.03 -0.15
N MET A 97 11.24 24.72 0.98
CA MET A 97 10.41 24.49 2.18
C MET A 97 9.09 25.28 2.15
N GLU A 98 8.58 25.56 0.95
CA GLU A 98 7.32 26.26 0.78
C GLU A 98 6.16 25.34 1.18
N LYS A 99 5.16 25.91 1.87
CA LYS A 99 4.10 25.11 2.49
C LYS A 99 3.29 24.33 1.47
N ASP A 100 3.09 24.88 0.28
CA ASP A 100 2.39 24.23 -0.84
C ASP A 100 3.13 23.01 -1.40
N GLN A 101 4.45 22.88 -1.17
CA GLN A 101 5.26 21.74 -1.62
C GLN A 101 5.47 20.69 -0.54
N VAL A 102 5.68 21.13 0.70
CA VAL A 102 6.11 20.27 1.82
C VAL A 102 5.26 20.50 3.05
N ILE A 103 4.99 19.42 3.78
CA ILE A 103 4.32 19.45 5.07
C ILE A 103 5.09 18.59 6.08
N ARG A 104 5.18 19.04 7.34
CA ARG A 104 5.80 18.25 8.39
C ARG A 104 4.82 17.21 8.92
N ARG A 105 5.32 16.06 9.38
CA ARG A 105 4.48 15.00 9.96
C ARG A 105 3.63 15.49 11.14
N SER A 106 4.17 16.39 11.96
CA SER A 106 3.45 16.99 13.09
C SER A 106 2.27 17.89 12.69
N GLU A 107 2.22 18.35 11.43
CA GLU A 107 1.12 19.16 10.89
C GLU A 107 -0.04 18.31 10.35
N LEU A 108 0.10 16.97 10.35
CA LEU A 108 -0.92 16.04 9.89
C LEU A 108 -1.72 15.46 11.07
N THR A 109 -3.03 15.58 11.00
CA THR A 109 -3.96 14.90 11.93
C THR A 109 -4.42 13.61 11.30
N GLU A 110 -4.07 12.47 11.89
CA GLU A 110 -4.56 11.16 11.43
C GLU A 110 -6.03 10.99 11.79
N LEU A 111 -6.85 10.72 10.78
CA LEU A 111 -8.28 10.43 10.92
C LEU A 111 -8.54 8.92 10.96
N ASP A 112 -7.85 8.15 10.11
CA ASP A 112 -8.02 6.69 10.00
C ASP A 112 -6.78 6.01 9.38
N ARG A 113 -6.71 4.67 9.45
CA ARG A 113 -5.71 3.84 8.77
C ARG A 113 -6.43 2.91 7.80
N ILE A 114 -6.36 3.23 6.51
CA ILE A 114 -7.21 2.60 5.50
C ILE A 114 -6.52 1.44 4.78
N ASN A 115 -5.18 1.39 4.79
CA ASN A 115 -4.42 0.25 4.28
C ASN A 115 -3.04 0.15 4.95
N ALA A 116 -2.31 -0.94 4.69
CA ALA A 116 -0.91 -1.06 5.06
C ALA A 116 -0.14 0.12 4.44
N CYS A 117 0.62 0.83 5.26
CA CYS A 117 1.38 2.03 4.86
C CYS A 117 0.55 3.21 4.32
N ALA A 118 -0.79 3.21 4.47
CA ALA A 118 -1.66 4.29 4.02
C ALA A 118 -2.55 4.83 5.16
N ASP A 119 -2.19 6.01 5.64
CA ASP A 119 -2.95 6.76 6.64
C ASP A 119 -3.88 7.77 5.96
N LEU A 120 -5.13 7.86 6.42
CA LEU A 120 -6.03 8.97 6.08
C LEU A 120 -5.75 10.12 7.05
N VAL A 121 -5.43 11.29 6.51
CA VAL A 121 -5.02 12.46 7.30
C VAL A 121 -5.78 13.71 6.90
N GLU A 122 -5.99 14.60 7.87
CA GLU A 122 -6.50 15.96 7.71
C GLU A 122 -5.40 16.97 7.98
N TYR A 123 -5.38 18.03 7.19
CA TYR A 123 -4.49 19.18 7.34
C TYR A 123 -5.03 20.38 6.56
N ASN A 124 -4.60 21.59 6.95
CA ASN A 124 -5.01 22.81 6.28
C ASN A 124 -4.33 22.93 4.91
N SER A 125 -5.09 22.69 3.84
CA SER A 125 -4.62 22.94 2.47
C SER A 125 -5.22 24.22 1.92
N SER A 126 -4.36 25.17 1.53
CA SER A 126 -4.77 26.29 0.66
C SER A 126 -4.52 25.99 -0.81
N ASP A 127 -3.51 25.17 -1.13
CA ASP A 127 -3.03 24.92 -2.49
C ASP A 127 -2.41 23.52 -2.57
N GLY A 128 -2.88 22.72 -3.51
CA GLY A 128 -2.31 21.42 -3.85
C GLY A 128 -1.50 21.48 -5.13
N LEU A 129 -0.48 20.63 -5.23
CA LEU A 129 0.23 20.45 -6.49
C LEU A 129 -0.75 19.94 -7.55
N GLN A 130 -0.98 20.74 -8.59
CA GLN A 130 -1.93 20.41 -9.65
C GLN A 130 -1.49 19.12 -10.35
N GLY A 131 -2.35 18.11 -10.27
CA GLY A 131 -2.15 16.82 -10.89
C GLY A 131 -2.67 16.77 -12.32
N ASN A 132 -2.19 15.76 -13.06
CA ASN A 132 -2.71 15.37 -14.37
C ASN A 132 -4.15 14.84 -14.26
N ASP A 133 -4.99 15.10 -15.27
CA ASP A 133 -6.37 14.63 -15.33
C ASP A 133 -6.54 13.10 -15.29
N LEU A 134 -5.49 12.31 -15.51
CA LEU A 134 -5.55 10.84 -15.55
C LEU A 134 -5.05 10.13 -14.28
N PHE A 135 -4.39 10.84 -13.37
CA PHE A 135 -3.79 10.27 -12.17
C PHE A 135 -4.31 10.95 -10.91
N VAL A 136 -4.33 10.24 -9.79
CA VAL A 136 -4.63 10.87 -8.50
C VAL A 136 -3.59 11.96 -8.20
N PRO A 137 -4.01 13.20 -7.94
CA PRO A 137 -3.07 14.29 -7.69
C PRO A 137 -2.24 14.03 -6.44
N PHE A 138 -0.93 14.13 -6.62
CA PHE A 138 0.01 14.35 -5.54
C PHE A 138 -0.25 15.71 -4.91
N HIS A 139 -0.22 15.80 -3.59
CA HIS A 139 -0.50 17.04 -2.88
C HIS A 139 0.77 17.64 -2.26
N ARG A 140 1.43 16.94 -1.31
CA ARG A 140 2.64 17.44 -0.61
C ARG A 140 3.59 16.32 -0.23
N ILE A 141 4.89 16.63 -0.21
CA ILE A 141 5.92 15.77 0.39
C ILE A 141 5.79 15.85 1.90
N VAL A 142 5.74 14.70 2.57
CA VAL A 142 5.76 14.62 4.04
C VAL A 142 7.20 14.42 4.49
N ILE A 143 7.67 15.25 5.41
CA ILE A 143 9.00 15.13 6.02
C ILE A 143 8.92 14.95 7.53
N ASP A 144 9.94 14.31 8.10
CA ASP A 144 10.10 14.21 9.54
C ASP A 144 10.52 15.56 10.16
N ASP A 145 10.08 15.80 11.38
CA ASP A 145 10.28 17.08 12.07
C ASP A 145 11.74 17.34 12.49
N VAL A 146 12.58 16.31 12.60
CA VAL A 146 13.92 16.38 13.20
C VAL A 146 15.01 16.47 12.15
N ASN A 147 15.03 15.53 11.20
CA ASN A 147 16.08 15.38 10.21
C ASN A 147 15.68 15.87 8.82
N GLU A 148 14.39 16.18 8.61
CA GLU A 148 13.79 16.55 7.33
C GLU A 148 13.98 15.45 6.27
N THR A 149 14.07 14.21 6.73
CA THR A 149 13.97 13.00 5.92
C THR A 149 12.58 12.90 5.37
N ILE A 150 12.46 12.54 4.10
CA ILE A 150 11.16 12.30 3.48
C ILE A 150 10.55 11.06 4.16
N LEU A 151 9.28 11.15 4.55
CA LEU A 151 8.52 10.04 5.11
C LEU A 151 7.54 9.46 4.10
N GLY A 152 7.15 10.25 3.10
CA GLY A 152 6.19 9.87 2.08
C GLY A 152 5.56 11.11 1.46
N PHE A 153 4.29 10.98 1.08
CA PHE A 153 3.53 12.07 0.50
C PHE A 153 2.05 11.99 0.83
N THR A 154 1.34 13.09 0.60
CA THR A 154 -0.11 13.17 0.68
C THR A 154 -0.71 13.21 -0.72
N SER A 155 -1.88 12.60 -0.88
CA SER A 155 -2.72 12.71 -2.07
C SER A 155 -4.14 13.10 -1.67
N ILE A 156 -4.96 13.52 -2.64
CA ILE A 156 -6.36 13.86 -2.39
C ILE A 156 -7.17 12.57 -2.22
N TYR A 157 -7.97 12.51 -1.15
CA TYR A 157 -8.97 11.47 -0.99
C TYR A 157 -10.14 11.68 -1.96
N MET A 158 -10.46 10.65 -2.75
CA MET A 158 -11.63 10.66 -3.65
C MET A 158 -12.71 9.73 -3.12
N SER A 159 -13.89 10.31 -2.81
CA SER A 159 -15.02 9.56 -2.24
C SER A 159 -15.83 8.75 -3.26
N GLY A 160 -15.49 8.80 -4.55
CA GLY A 160 -16.23 8.07 -5.59
C GLY A 160 -15.97 6.56 -5.61
N GLY A 161 -15.01 6.09 -4.78
CA GLY A 161 -14.66 4.67 -4.69
C GLY A 161 -13.85 4.17 -5.88
N THR A 162 -13.58 2.87 -5.88
CA THR A 162 -12.80 2.21 -6.93
C THR A 162 -13.70 1.70 -8.05
N LEU A 163 -13.13 1.50 -9.24
CA LEU A 163 -13.80 0.84 -10.34
C LEU A 163 -14.17 -0.61 -10.00
N LYS A 164 -13.38 -1.28 -9.13
CA LYS A 164 -13.68 -2.62 -8.60
C LYS A 164 -15.01 -2.68 -7.86
N ASP A 165 -15.34 -1.67 -7.08
CA ASP A 165 -16.57 -1.64 -6.27
C ASP A 165 -17.77 -1.07 -7.04
N TYR A 166 -17.53 -0.48 -8.20
CA TYR A 166 -18.56 0.10 -9.04
C TYR A 166 -19.43 -0.99 -9.69
N ARG A 167 -20.75 -0.79 -9.64
CA ARG A 167 -21.75 -1.73 -10.18
C ARG A 167 -22.62 -1.11 -11.28
N GLY A 168 -22.28 0.09 -11.73
CA GLY A 168 -23.02 0.80 -12.77
C GLY A 168 -22.50 0.52 -14.17
N THR A 169 -22.90 1.35 -15.13
CA THR A 169 -22.52 1.21 -16.53
C THR A 169 -21.04 1.58 -16.74
N PHE A 170 -20.29 0.70 -17.40
CA PHE A 170 -18.97 1.04 -17.91
C PHE A 170 -19.09 1.92 -19.15
N TYR A 171 -18.48 3.11 -19.13
CA TYR A 171 -18.57 4.05 -20.24
C TYR A 171 -17.43 3.85 -21.23
N PHE A 172 -17.69 3.96 -22.54
CA PHE A 172 -16.62 3.85 -23.55
C PHE A 172 -15.50 4.89 -23.37
N ARG A 173 -15.81 6.08 -22.83
CA ARG A 173 -14.80 7.09 -22.47
C ARG A 173 -13.80 6.61 -21.42
N TRP A 174 -14.21 5.70 -20.54
CA TRP A 174 -13.35 5.13 -19.50
C TRP A 174 -12.29 4.20 -20.07
N LEU A 175 -12.64 3.42 -21.10
CA LEU A 175 -11.63 2.66 -21.86
C LEU A 175 -10.54 3.58 -22.39
N LYS A 176 -10.92 4.73 -22.97
CA LYS A 176 -9.97 5.72 -23.48
C LYS A 176 -9.10 6.29 -22.35
N GLN A 177 -9.69 6.64 -21.20
CA GLN A 177 -8.93 7.18 -20.06
C GLN A 177 -7.90 6.18 -19.53
N ILE A 178 -8.26 4.90 -19.45
CA ILE A 178 -7.35 3.83 -19.03
C ILE A 178 -6.19 3.70 -20.03
N THR A 179 -6.48 3.64 -21.34
CA THR A 179 -5.43 3.53 -22.35
C THR A 179 -4.55 4.77 -22.40
N ASP A 180 -5.13 5.98 -22.31
CA ASP A 180 -4.37 7.24 -22.29
C ASP A 180 -3.43 7.30 -21.09
N ALA A 181 -3.87 6.84 -19.92
CA ALA A 181 -3.06 6.82 -18.70
C ALA A 181 -1.83 5.91 -18.87
N ILE A 182 -2.04 4.69 -19.37
CA ILE A 182 -0.97 3.73 -19.60
C ILE A 182 -0.02 4.17 -20.71
N ASP A 183 -0.54 4.71 -21.82
CA ASP A 183 0.29 5.27 -22.89
C ASP A 183 1.15 6.42 -22.36
N GLN A 184 0.59 7.28 -21.51
CA GLN A 184 1.35 8.37 -20.92
C GLN A 184 2.45 7.87 -19.98
N LEU A 185 2.20 6.85 -19.15
CA LEU A 185 3.23 6.23 -18.32
C LEU A 185 4.34 5.61 -19.17
N ASN A 186 3.97 4.74 -20.10
CA ASN A 186 4.90 3.93 -20.87
C ASN A 186 5.67 4.78 -21.89
N LEU A 187 4.96 5.54 -22.73
CA LEU A 187 5.56 6.20 -23.89
C LEU A 187 6.14 7.57 -23.55
N ARG A 188 5.57 8.28 -22.57
CA ARG A 188 6.02 9.64 -22.21
C ARG A 188 6.95 9.65 -21.02
N TYR A 189 6.65 8.88 -19.97
CA TYR A 189 7.45 8.90 -18.74
C TYR A 189 8.47 7.76 -18.65
N GLY A 190 8.33 6.72 -19.47
CA GLY A 190 9.20 5.53 -19.39
C GLY A 190 8.97 4.75 -18.09
N ILE A 191 7.74 4.77 -17.58
CA ILE A 191 7.32 4.13 -16.32
C ILE A 191 6.30 3.05 -16.66
N LEU A 192 6.46 1.87 -16.05
CA LEU A 192 5.47 0.79 -16.05
C LEU A 192 4.68 0.84 -14.74
N HIS A 193 3.36 0.67 -14.79
CA HIS A 193 2.52 0.61 -13.58
C HIS A 193 2.65 -0.74 -12.86
N GLN A 194 2.64 -1.84 -13.63
CA GLN A 194 2.77 -3.25 -13.22
C GLN A 194 1.64 -3.84 -12.38
N ASP A 195 0.84 -3.01 -11.71
CA ASP A 195 -0.34 -3.47 -10.98
C ASP A 195 -1.62 -2.73 -11.40
N LEU A 196 -1.82 -2.51 -12.71
CA LEU A 196 -3.07 -1.91 -13.15
C LEU A 196 -4.21 -2.93 -13.01
N ALA A 197 -5.21 -2.57 -12.21
CA ALA A 197 -6.41 -3.36 -11.95
C ALA A 197 -7.58 -2.44 -11.57
N PRO A 198 -8.86 -2.88 -11.61
CA PRO A 198 -10.01 -2.06 -11.23
C PRO A 198 -9.93 -1.51 -9.80
N ARG A 199 -9.23 -2.20 -8.89
CA ARG A 199 -8.98 -1.74 -7.51
C ARG A 199 -8.05 -0.52 -7.44
N ASN A 200 -7.20 -0.34 -8.45
CA ASN A 200 -6.18 0.72 -8.55
C ASN A 200 -6.65 1.86 -9.48
N ILE A 201 -7.97 1.96 -9.70
CA ILE A 201 -8.61 3.02 -10.49
C ILE A 201 -9.74 3.61 -9.66
N LEU A 202 -9.68 4.92 -9.39
CA LEU A 202 -10.73 5.67 -8.71
C LEU A 202 -11.66 6.34 -9.70
N ILE A 203 -12.91 6.53 -9.29
CA ILE A 203 -13.90 7.33 -10.01
C ILE A 203 -13.99 8.70 -9.34
N ASP A 204 -13.75 9.77 -10.09
CA ASP A 204 -13.98 11.13 -9.62
C ASP A 204 -15.49 11.34 -9.38
N PRO A 205 -15.93 11.67 -8.14
CA PRO A 205 -17.36 11.80 -7.86
C PRO A 205 -18.00 13.03 -8.54
N THR A 206 -17.20 14.00 -8.97
CA THR A 206 -17.65 15.25 -9.59
C THR A 206 -17.76 15.11 -11.11
N THR A 207 -16.69 14.62 -11.76
CA THR A 207 -16.64 14.54 -13.23
C THR A 207 -17.05 13.16 -13.77
N HIS A 208 -17.05 12.16 -12.87
CA HIS A 208 -17.28 10.76 -13.21
C HIS A 208 -16.23 10.22 -14.20
N ASP A 209 -15.02 10.78 -14.14
CA ASP A 209 -13.83 10.35 -14.87
C ASP A 209 -12.98 9.40 -14.03
N LEU A 210 -12.14 8.62 -14.70
CA LEU A 210 -11.22 7.70 -14.03
C LEU A 210 -9.89 8.37 -13.65
N LYS A 211 -9.33 7.94 -12.52
CA LYS A 211 -8.01 8.33 -12.02
C LYS A 211 -7.22 7.09 -11.61
N VAL A 212 -6.06 6.85 -12.22
CA VAL A 212 -5.17 5.74 -11.85
C VAL A 212 -4.35 6.12 -10.61
N PHE A 213 -4.15 5.17 -9.69
CA PHE A 213 -3.36 5.33 -8.47
C PHE A 213 -2.66 4.02 -8.09
N ASP A 214 -1.93 4.05 -6.97
CA ASP A 214 -1.18 2.92 -6.41
C ASP A 214 0.00 2.48 -7.29
N PHE A 215 1.05 3.29 -7.23
CA PHE A 215 2.28 3.11 -8.02
C PHE A 215 3.34 2.28 -7.27
N ASP A 216 2.98 1.55 -6.22
CA ASP A 216 3.95 0.84 -5.36
C ASP A 216 4.72 -0.26 -6.10
N MET A 217 4.10 -0.84 -7.14
CA MET A 217 4.72 -1.84 -8.02
C MET A 217 5.37 -1.22 -9.27
N SER A 218 5.33 0.11 -9.42
CA SER A 218 5.82 0.75 -10.64
C SER A 218 7.33 0.69 -10.76
N ALA A 219 7.82 0.59 -11.99
CA ALA A 219 9.26 0.66 -12.26
C ALA A 219 9.57 1.42 -13.54
N LYS A 220 10.81 1.90 -13.64
CA LYS A 220 11.32 2.46 -14.90
C LYS A 220 11.57 1.34 -15.91
N MET A 221 11.27 1.61 -17.17
CA MET A 221 11.43 0.66 -18.28
C MET A 221 12.89 0.28 -18.56
N ASP A 222 13.84 1.12 -18.15
CA ASP A 222 15.28 0.89 -18.26
C ASP A 222 15.89 0.21 -17.02
N GLY A 223 15.06 -0.15 -16.03
CA GLY A 223 15.49 -0.78 -14.79
C GLY A 223 15.93 -2.24 -14.96
N GLN A 224 16.86 -2.69 -14.10
CA GLN A 224 17.49 -4.02 -14.11
C GLN A 224 16.54 -5.22 -13.94
N ASN A 225 15.22 -5.00 -13.80
CA ASN A 225 14.24 -6.04 -13.47
C ASN A 225 13.50 -6.63 -14.69
N GLY A 226 13.82 -6.24 -15.92
CA GLY A 226 13.43 -6.99 -17.14
C GLY A 226 11.92 -7.11 -17.39
N LEU A 227 11.09 -6.26 -16.80
CA LEU A 227 9.64 -6.24 -17.03
C LEU A 227 9.32 -5.40 -18.26
N THR A 228 8.40 -5.89 -19.08
CA THR A 228 8.11 -5.34 -20.42
C THR A 228 6.80 -4.56 -20.42
N THR A 229 6.66 -3.62 -21.36
CA THR A 229 5.40 -2.89 -21.66
C THR A 229 4.19 -3.81 -21.81
N SER A 230 4.41 -5.05 -22.26
CA SER A 230 3.33 -6.02 -22.43
C SER A 230 2.59 -6.34 -21.14
N ILE A 231 3.20 -6.13 -19.98
CA ILE A 231 2.54 -6.33 -18.68
C ILE A 231 1.41 -5.30 -18.53
N ASP A 232 1.71 -4.01 -18.66
CA ASP A 232 0.68 -2.97 -18.56
C ASP A 232 -0.40 -3.13 -19.63
N VAL A 233 -0.02 -3.48 -20.87
CA VAL A 233 -0.98 -3.73 -21.96
C VAL A 233 -1.92 -4.90 -21.62
N ASN A 234 -1.38 -6.00 -21.10
CA ASN A 234 -2.19 -7.14 -20.67
C ASN A 234 -3.09 -6.74 -19.49
N SER A 235 -2.57 -5.97 -18.54
CA SER A 235 -3.33 -5.46 -17.40
C SER A 235 -4.48 -4.54 -17.82
N VAL A 236 -4.35 -3.74 -18.90
CA VAL A 236 -5.48 -2.97 -19.46
C VAL A 236 -6.58 -3.91 -19.93
N ILE A 237 -6.25 -4.96 -20.67
CA ILE A 237 -7.24 -5.92 -21.19
C ILE A 237 -7.98 -6.60 -20.04
N ILE A 238 -7.24 -7.08 -19.04
CA ILE A 238 -7.79 -7.75 -17.85
C ILE A 238 -8.65 -6.77 -17.05
N THR A 239 -8.16 -5.56 -16.79
CA THR A 239 -8.91 -4.52 -16.07
C THR A 239 -10.25 -4.21 -16.73
N VAL A 240 -10.28 -4.09 -18.06
CA VAL A 240 -11.50 -3.82 -18.80
C VAL A 240 -12.44 -5.01 -18.77
N TYR A 241 -11.90 -6.24 -18.90
CA TYR A 241 -12.68 -7.47 -18.76
C TYR A 241 -13.36 -7.53 -17.39
N GLU A 242 -12.59 -7.43 -16.30
CA GLU A 242 -13.08 -7.48 -14.91
C GLU A 242 -14.12 -6.37 -14.64
N ALA A 243 -13.88 -5.16 -15.14
CA ALA A 243 -14.83 -4.06 -14.97
C ALA A 243 -16.16 -4.26 -15.71
N LEU A 244 -16.16 -5.03 -16.81
CA LEU A 244 -17.36 -5.34 -17.59
C LEU A 244 -18.11 -6.56 -17.08
N THR A 245 -17.41 -7.58 -16.59
CA THR A 245 -18.02 -8.85 -16.17
C THR A 245 -18.26 -8.92 -14.67
N GLY A 246 -17.47 -8.20 -13.87
CA GLY A 246 -17.43 -8.33 -12.41
C GLY A 246 -16.72 -9.60 -11.93
N ASP A 247 -15.98 -10.28 -12.81
CA ASP A 247 -15.14 -11.43 -12.46
C ASP A 247 -13.85 -10.99 -11.75
N GLU A 248 -13.30 -11.87 -10.90
CA GLU A 248 -11.96 -11.79 -10.29
C GLU A 248 -11.11 -13.01 -10.68
#